data_AF-A0AA41QI61-F1
#
_entry.id   AF-A0AA41QI61-F1
#
_cell.length_a   1.000
_cell.length_b   1.000
_cell.length_c   1.000
_cell.angle_alpha   90.00
_cell.angle_beta   90.00
_cell.angle_gamma   90.00
#
_symmetry.space_group_name_H-M   'P 1'
#
loop_
_entity.id
_entity.type
_entity.pdbx_description
1 polymer ?
#
loop_
_entity_poly.entity_id
_entity_poly.type
_entity_poly.pdbx_seq_one_letter_code
_entity_poly.pdbx_strand_id
1 'polypeptide(L)'
;MSMALPPFAAWRLIGALDGFEVVYPEPGRLRGHATAVDLEASACTNTLPVHRLALRTGDAVVASAVYVQALDVAVRRLDQTYRRLDDHRFDYTSEGDFHAILTYDAAGFVIDYPGIAVRFA
;
A
#
# COMPACT_ATOMS: atom_id res chain seq x y z
N MET A 1 18.42 20.45 -26.40
CA MET A 1 18.09 19.02 -26.39
C MET A 1 17.12 18.79 -25.25
N SER A 2 15.89 18.36 -25.54
CA SER A 2 14.94 17.99 -24.48
C SER A 2 15.40 16.65 -23.91
N MET A 3 15.86 16.66 -22.67
CA MET A 3 16.21 15.42 -21.98
C MET A 3 14.91 14.68 -21.67
N ALA A 4 14.81 13.41 -22.08
CA ALA A 4 13.62 12.61 -21.79
C ALA A 4 13.49 12.44 -20.27
N LEU A 5 12.28 12.63 -19.74
CA LEU A 5 12.00 12.35 -18.33
C LEU A 5 12.08 10.83 -18.09
N PRO A 6 12.54 10.38 -16.90
CA PRO A 6 12.50 8.97 -16.55
C PRO A 6 11.04 8.48 -16.42
N PRO A 7 10.79 7.17 -16.53
CA PRO A 7 9.43 6.62 -16.37
C PRO A 7 8.85 6.85 -14.97
N PHE A 8 9.70 6.99 -13.95
CA PHE A 8 9.37 7.47 -12.61
C PHE A 8 10.60 8.03 -11.89
N ALA A 9 10.40 8.70 -10.76
CA ALA A 9 11.43 9.07 -9.80
C ALA A 9 10.94 8.82 -8.37
N ALA A 10 11.82 8.39 -7.48
CA ALA A 10 11.49 8.01 -6.10
C ALA A 10 12.49 8.60 -5.09
N TRP A 11 12.00 8.96 -3.91
CA TRP A 11 12.79 9.54 -2.83
C TRP A 11 12.49 8.85 -1.52
N ARG A 12 13.52 8.61 -0.70
CA ARG A 12 13.36 8.31 0.72
C ARG A 12 13.32 9.62 1.49
N LEU A 13 12.30 9.79 2.34
CA LEU A 13 12.23 10.90 3.28
C LEU A 13 13.11 10.56 4.49
N ILE A 14 13.97 11.50 4.88
CA ILE A 14 14.91 11.36 6.01
C ILE A 14 14.61 12.50 7.00
N GLY A 15 14.44 12.18 8.29
CA GLY A 15 14.24 13.17 9.36
C GLY A 15 12.81 13.18 9.91
N ALA A 16 12.08 14.28 9.71
CA ALA A 16 10.79 14.53 10.37
C ALA A 16 9.66 13.54 9.99
N LEU A 17 9.82 12.79 8.90
CA LEU A 17 8.90 11.73 8.47
C LEU A 17 9.73 10.57 7.89
N ASP A 18 9.62 9.38 8.46
CA ASP A 18 10.14 8.16 7.83
C ASP A 18 9.16 7.71 6.74
N GLY A 19 9.61 7.73 5.49
CA GLY A 19 8.74 7.42 4.36
C GLY A 19 9.43 7.51 3.02
N PHE A 20 8.63 7.54 1.96
CA PHE A 20 9.10 7.69 0.60
C PHE A 20 8.03 8.42 -0.23
N GLU A 21 8.47 8.99 -1.34
CA GLU A 21 7.64 9.60 -2.36
C GLU A 21 8.00 9.04 -3.72
N VAL A 22 7.00 8.89 -4.60
CA VAL A 22 7.23 8.48 -5.99
C VAL A 22 6.41 9.36 -6.92
N VAL A 23 7.02 9.79 -8.02
CA VAL A 23 6.39 10.58 -9.09
C VAL A 23 6.51 9.85 -10.42
N TYR A 24 5.40 9.78 -11.16
CA TYR A 24 5.29 9.28 -12.52
C TYR A 24 5.05 10.46 -13.48
N PRO A 25 5.99 10.71 -14.41
CA PRO A 25 5.80 11.71 -15.44
C PRO A 25 4.89 11.22 -16.57
N GLU A 26 3.96 12.08 -17.00
CA GLU A 26 3.14 11.95 -18.19
C GLU A 26 3.34 13.22 -19.07
N PRO A 27 3.05 13.19 -20.38
CA PRO A 27 3.12 14.38 -21.21
C PRO A 27 2.28 15.54 -20.64
N GLY A 28 2.95 16.59 -20.15
CA GLY A 28 2.30 17.76 -19.55
C GLY A 28 1.73 17.56 -18.14
N ARG A 29 2.00 16.44 -17.46
CA ARG A 29 1.46 16.16 -16.12
C ARG A 29 2.43 15.34 -15.26
N LEU A 30 2.44 15.60 -13.95
CA LEU A 30 3.10 14.75 -12.96
C LEU A 30 2.06 14.12 -12.03
N ARG A 31 2.25 12.85 -11.70
CA ARG A 31 1.41 12.14 -10.74
C ARG A 31 2.25 11.60 -9.61
N GLY A 32 2.00 12.03 -8.37
CA GLY A 32 2.77 11.65 -7.19
C GLY A 32 1.99 10.82 -6.16
N HIS A 33 2.71 10.01 -5.39
CA HIS A 33 2.24 9.33 -4.17
C HIS A 33 3.24 9.56 -3.04
N ALA A 34 2.72 9.92 -1.87
CA ALA A 34 3.50 10.10 -0.65
C ALA A 34 2.91 9.26 0.49
N THR A 35 3.75 8.44 1.13
CA THR A 35 3.49 7.67 2.36
C THR A 35 2.26 6.74 2.42
N ALA A 36 2.39 5.58 1.76
CA ALA A 36 2.01 4.25 2.22
C ALA A 36 2.86 3.22 1.44
N VAL A 37 3.89 2.62 2.06
CA VAL A 37 4.71 1.57 1.39
C VAL A 37 3.83 0.34 1.31
N ASP A 38 3.84 -0.33 0.18
CA ASP A 38 3.54 -1.75 0.17
C ASP A 38 4.74 -2.55 -0.34
N LEU A 39 5.09 -3.60 0.39
CA LEU A 39 6.21 -4.48 0.06
C LEU A 39 5.62 -5.82 -0.35
N GLU A 40 6.00 -6.31 -1.52
CA GLU A 40 5.64 -7.66 -1.94
C GLU A 40 6.04 -8.70 -0.88
N ALA A 41 5.15 -9.66 -0.65
CA ALA A 41 5.30 -10.69 0.38
C ALA A 41 5.42 -10.18 1.83
N SER A 42 4.96 -8.95 2.12
CA SER A 42 4.82 -8.42 3.48
C SER A 42 3.37 -8.35 3.90
N ALA A 43 3.06 -8.82 5.11
CA ALA A 43 1.77 -8.54 5.76
C ALA A 43 1.80 -7.24 6.59
N CYS A 44 2.99 -6.77 6.97
CA CYS A 44 3.15 -5.64 7.86
C CYS A 44 2.67 -4.33 7.22
N THR A 45 2.92 -4.15 5.92
CA THR A 45 2.61 -2.91 5.18
C THR A 45 1.11 -2.65 5.07
N ASN A 46 0.26 -3.69 5.05
CA ASN A 46 -1.20 -3.56 5.08
C ASN A 46 -1.75 -3.01 6.41
N THR A 47 -0.92 -2.91 7.45
CA THR A 47 -1.26 -2.24 8.71
C THR A 47 -1.36 -0.72 8.53
N LEU A 48 -0.55 -0.14 7.64
CA LEU A 48 -0.43 1.32 7.50
C LEU A 48 -1.74 2.00 7.01
N PRO A 49 -2.44 1.48 5.97
CA PRO A 49 -3.70 2.08 5.53
C PRO A 49 -4.78 2.00 6.62
N VAL A 50 -4.87 0.91 7.37
CA VAL A 50 -5.89 0.71 8.41
C VAL A 50 -5.74 1.73 9.54
N HIS A 51 -4.51 2.00 10.01
CA HIS A 51 -4.28 3.03 11.02
C HIS A 51 -4.53 4.46 10.50
N ARG A 52 -4.24 4.71 9.23
CA ARG A 52 -4.39 6.04 8.65
C ARG A 52 -5.85 6.39 8.35
N LEU A 53 -6.66 5.42 7.94
CA LEU A 53 -7.91 5.70 7.22
C LEU A 53 -9.18 5.73 8.10
N ALA A 54 -9.09 5.52 9.42
CA ALA A 54 -10.16 5.74 10.39
C ALA A 54 -11.59 5.29 9.94
N LEU A 55 -11.66 4.14 9.26
CA LEU A 55 -12.88 3.66 8.61
C LEU A 55 -13.90 3.18 9.64
N ARG A 56 -15.19 3.47 9.41
CA ARG A 56 -16.29 2.86 10.15
C ARG A 56 -16.63 1.52 9.50
N THR A 57 -17.26 0.62 10.26
CA THR A 57 -17.76 -0.65 9.72
C THR A 57 -18.70 -0.41 8.55
N GLY A 58 -18.45 -1.09 7.43
CA GLY A 58 -19.16 -0.93 6.15
C GLY A 58 -18.48 0.03 5.18
N ASP A 59 -17.65 0.96 5.66
CA ASP A 59 -16.96 1.93 4.81
C ASP A 59 -15.91 1.23 3.94
N ALA A 60 -15.76 1.73 2.72
CA ALA A 60 -14.71 1.33 1.79
C ALA A 60 -13.92 2.54 1.33
N VAL A 61 -12.62 2.38 1.17
CA VAL A 61 -11.71 3.41 0.68
C VAL A 61 -10.73 2.85 -0.32
N VAL A 62 -10.47 3.62 -1.37
CA VAL A 62 -9.37 3.36 -2.29
C VAL A 62 -8.12 4.03 -1.72
N ALA A 63 -7.08 3.24 -1.51
CA ALA A 63 -5.76 3.69 -1.12
C ALA A 63 -4.78 3.38 -2.25
N SER A 64 -3.97 4.36 -2.63
CA SER A 64 -2.81 4.10 -3.48
C SER A 64 -1.58 3.91 -2.60
N ALA A 65 -0.86 2.83 -2.87
CA ALA A 65 0.44 2.53 -2.28
C ALA A 65 1.54 2.64 -3.33
N VAL A 66 2.76 2.82 -2.85
CA VAL A 66 3.95 2.53 -3.66
C VAL A 66 4.37 1.12 -3.35
N TYR A 67 4.19 0.27 -4.34
CA TYR A 67 4.48 -1.14 -4.29
C TYR A 67 5.91 -1.38 -4.73
N VAL A 68 6.68 -2.00 -3.85
CA VAL A 68 8.06 -2.43 -4.11
C VAL A 68 8.06 -3.93 -4.25
N GLN A 69 8.45 -4.41 -5.42
CA GLN A 69 8.55 -5.84 -5.72
C GLN A 69 9.77 -6.44 -5.03
N ALA A 70 9.63 -7.63 -4.45
CA ALA A 70 10.63 -8.19 -3.55
C ALA A 70 11.87 -8.72 -4.30
N LEU A 71 11.68 -9.16 -5.55
CA LEU A 71 12.73 -9.85 -6.31
C LEU A 71 13.66 -8.89 -7.07
N ASP A 72 13.11 -7.84 -7.66
CA ASP A 72 13.85 -6.91 -8.52
C ASP A 72 13.83 -5.45 -8.03
N VAL A 73 13.16 -5.19 -6.90
CA VAL A 73 13.02 -3.86 -6.30
C VAL A 73 12.36 -2.86 -7.26
N ALA A 74 11.58 -3.36 -8.24
CA ALA A 74 10.80 -2.50 -9.10
C ALA A 74 9.75 -1.76 -8.27
N VAL A 75 9.63 -0.46 -8.54
CA VAL A 75 8.74 0.45 -7.83
C VAL A 75 7.62 0.85 -8.76
N ARG A 76 6.38 0.59 -8.34
CA ARG A 76 5.19 0.96 -9.08
C ARG A 76 4.07 1.42 -8.16
N ARG A 77 3.04 2.03 -8.73
CA ARG A 77 1.81 2.33 -8.02
C ARG A 77 0.99 1.05 -7.91
N LEU A 78 0.38 0.83 -6.76
CA LEU A 78 -0.63 -0.20 -6.54
C LEU A 78 -1.88 0.46 -5.97
N ASP A 79 -3.00 0.28 -6.67
CA ASP A 79 -4.30 0.67 -6.13
C ASP A 79 -4.91 -0.48 -5.35
N GLN A 80 -5.35 -0.15 -4.14
CA GLN A 80 -5.88 -1.06 -3.16
C GLN A 80 -7.24 -0.54 -2.70
N THR A 81 -8.17 -1.43 -2.44
CA THR A 81 -9.42 -1.09 -1.76
C THR A 81 -9.48 -1.83 -0.44
N TYR A 82 -9.78 -1.09 0.62
CA TYR A 82 -10.04 -1.65 1.94
C TYR A 82 -11.48 -1.35 2.32
N ARG A 83 -12.28 -2.40 2.57
CA ARG A 83 -13.61 -2.29 3.13
C ARG A 83 -13.61 -2.87 4.54
N ARG A 84 -13.99 -2.08 5.54
CA ARG A 84 -14.07 -2.56 6.93
C ARG A 84 -15.31 -3.43 7.10
N LEU A 85 -15.12 -4.70 7.45
CA LEU A 85 -16.23 -5.63 7.68
C LEU A 85 -16.69 -5.60 9.13
N ASP A 86 -15.74 -5.51 10.06
CA ASP A 86 -15.97 -5.37 11.50
C ASP A 86 -14.71 -4.81 12.20
N ASP A 87 -14.58 -5.04 13.50
CA ASP A 87 -13.47 -4.53 14.30
C ASP A 87 -12.10 -5.10 13.91
N HIS A 88 -12.07 -6.30 13.33
CA HIS A 88 -10.83 -7.03 13.09
C HIS A 88 -10.68 -7.52 11.66
N ARG A 89 -11.68 -7.32 10.79
CA ARG A 89 -11.65 -7.84 9.42
C ARG A 89 -11.85 -6.76 8.38
N PHE A 90 -11.01 -6.80 7.35
CA PHE A 90 -11.12 -5.96 6.17
C PHE A 90 -11.18 -6.83 4.91
N ASP A 91 -12.17 -6.57 4.08
CA ASP A 91 -12.22 -7.05 2.71
C ASP A 91 -11.26 -6.18 1.88
N TYR A 92 -10.17 -6.81 1.44
CA TYR A 92 -9.08 -6.19 0.71
C TYR A 92 -9.09 -6.67 -0.74
N THR A 93 -8.99 -5.73 -1.67
CA THR A 93 -8.77 -6.02 -3.09
C THR A 93 -7.61 -5.19 -3.65
N SER A 94 -6.94 -5.75 -4.65
CA SER A 94 -5.94 -5.05 -5.44
C SER A 94 -5.97 -5.50 -6.91
N GLU A 95 -4.97 -5.10 -7.69
CA GLU A 95 -4.85 -5.46 -9.10
C GLU A 95 -4.93 -6.97 -9.36
N GLY A 96 -5.30 -7.33 -10.60
CA GLY A 96 -5.31 -8.73 -11.06
C GLY A 96 -6.35 -9.61 -10.39
N ASP A 97 -7.50 -9.03 -10.02
CA ASP A 97 -8.60 -9.69 -9.29
C ASP A 97 -8.19 -10.27 -7.92
N PHE A 98 -7.04 -9.83 -7.39
CA PHE A 98 -6.61 -10.26 -6.07
C PHE A 98 -7.58 -9.77 -5.01
N HIS A 99 -8.02 -10.69 -4.14
CA HIS A 99 -8.97 -10.44 -3.08
C HIS A 99 -8.64 -11.32 -1.87
N ALA A 100 -8.67 -10.74 -0.67
CA ALA A 100 -8.48 -11.44 0.59
C ALA A 100 -9.27 -10.77 1.71
N ILE A 101 -9.76 -11.57 2.67
CA ILE A 101 -10.23 -11.04 3.95
C ILE A 101 -9.04 -11.03 4.90
N LEU A 102 -8.53 -9.84 5.19
CA LEU A 102 -7.42 -9.63 6.11
C LEU A 102 -7.95 -9.60 7.54
N THR A 103 -7.35 -10.40 8.42
CA THR A 103 -7.67 -10.40 9.85
C THR A 103 -6.59 -9.70 10.64
N TYR A 104 -6.97 -8.82 11.55
CA TYR A 104 -6.10 -7.99 12.36
C TYR A 104 -6.29 -8.26 13.85
N ASP A 105 -5.25 -8.01 14.64
CA ASP A 105 -5.39 -7.94 16.09
C ASP A 105 -5.98 -6.59 16.56
N ALA A 106 -6.13 -6.45 17.87
CA ALA A 106 -6.63 -5.22 18.49
C ALA A 106 -5.70 -4.01 18.30
N ALA A 107 -4.42 -4.24 18.00
CA ALA A 107 -3.45 -3.18 17.72
C ALA A 107 -3.37 -2.84 16.23
N GLY A 108 -4.19 -3.46 15.37
CA GLY A 108 -4.23 -3.18 13.93
C GLY A 108 -3.16 -3.90 13.11
N PHE A 109 -2.47 -4.91 13.67
CA PHE A 109 -1.51 -5.73 12.94
C PHE A 109 -2.17 -6.96 12.34
N VAL A 110 -1.79 -7.30 11.10
CA VAL A 110 -2.29 -8.50 10.41
C VAL A 110 -1.92 -9.77 11.20
N ILE A 111 -2.92 -10.60 11.50
CA ILE A 111 -2.81 -11.96 12.03
C ILE A 111 -2.87 -12.98 10.89
N ASP A 112 -3.83 -12.81 9.98
CA ASP A 112 -4.04 -13.74 8.87
C ASP A 112 -4.22 -12.96 7.58
N TYR A 113 -3.36 -13.27 6.62
CA TYR A 113 -3.41 -12.85 5.23
C TYR A 113 -3.50 -14.11 4.38
N PRO A 114 -4.73 -14.59 4.07
CA PRO A 114 -4.94 -15.85 3.38
C PRO A 114 -4.09 -15.98 2.11
N GLY A 115 -3.30 -17.06 2.04
CA GLY A 115 -2.41 -17.35 0.91
C GLY A 115 -1.08 -16.59 0.88
N ILE A 116 -0.85 -15.65 1.80
CA ILE A 116 0.38 -14.84 1.85
C ILE A 116 1.13 -15.01 3.17
N ALA A 117 0.46 -14.83 4.32
CA ALA A 117 1.13 -14.84 5.62
C ALA A 117 0.18 -15.17 6.77
N VAL A 118 0.72 -15.82 7.80
CA VAL A 118 0.06 -16.02 9.10
C VAL A 118 1.03 -15.61 10.19
N ARG A 119 0.59 -14.79 11.13
CA ARG A 119 1.39 -14.38 12.29
C ARG A 119 1.50 -15.53 13.29
N PHE A 120 2.70 -15.84 13.72
CA PHE A 120 2.98 -16.99 14.59
C PHE A 120 3.43 -16.62 16.01
N ALA A 121 3.74 -15.34 16.28
CA ALA A 121 4.14 -14.81 17.59
C ALA A 121 3.72 -13.34 17.73
#